data_AF-A0A8K1C305-F1
#
_entry.id   AF-A0A8K1C305-F1
#
_cell.length_a   1.000
_cell.length_b   1.000
_cell.length_c   1.000
_cell.angle_alpha   90.00
_cell.angle_beta   90.00
_cell.angle_gamma   90.00
#
_symmetry.space_group_name_H-M   'P 1'
#
loop_
_entity.id
_entity.type
_entity.pdbx_description
1 polymer ?
#
loop_
_entity_poly.entity_id
_entity_poly.type
_entity_poly.pdbx_seq_one_letter_code
_entity_poly.pdbx_strand_id
1 'polypeptide(L)'
;MLSTIAKRATRVAQPQGARNIYIQVRSNQDPERVTSRVHGIMNEDGVLKSLALKRFHEKGARRRKRKMEEQTIRHVNRRIGSMIDFILKRKKAGF
;
A
#
# COMPACT_ATOMS: atom_id res chain seq x y z
N MET A 1 45.35 -28.54 0.01
CA MET A 1 44.70 -28.64 -1.31
C MET A 1 43.31 -28.01 -1.22
N LEU A 2 42.97 -27.20 -2.21
CA LEU A 2 41.96 -26.16 -2.21
C LEU A 2 40.53 -26.66 -1.91
N SER A 3 39.92 -26.08 -0.86
CA SER A 3 38.51 -26.26 -0.52
C SER A 3 37.61 -25.67 -1.60
N THR A 4 36.87 -26.53 -2.30
CA THR A 4 35.82 -26.20 -3.25
C THR A 4 34.62 -25.58 -2.52
N ILE A 5 34.68 -24.29 -2.24
CA ILE A 5 33.49 -23.50 -1.88
C ILE A 5 32.70 -23.30 -3.18
N ALA A 6 31.82 -24.25 -3.48
CA ALA A 6 30.81 -24.10 -4.50
C ALA A 6 29.94 -22.88 -4.13
N LYS A 7 30.21 -21.74 -4.76
CA LYS A 7 29.34 -20.57 -4.78
C LYS A 7 27.99 -21.01 -5.34
N ARG A 8 27.04 -21.36 -4.46
CA ARG A 8 25.61 -21.38 -4.80
C ARG A 8 25.23 -19.94 -5.13
N ALA A 9 25.36 -19.58 -6.40
CA ALA A 9 24.65 -18.45 -6.96
C ALA A 9 23.16 -18.79 -6.86
N THR A 10 22.51 -18.36 -5.78
CA THR A 10 21.05 -18.24 -5.75
C THR A 10 20.68 -17.32 -6.89
N ARG A 11 20.30 -17.89 -8.03
CA ARG A 11 19.60 -17.14 -9.08
C ARG A 11 18.37 -16.58 -8.41
N VAL A 12 18.38 -15.27 -8.15
CA VAL A 12 17.18 -14.53 -7.78
C VAL A 12 16.23 -14.73 -8.96
N ALA A 13 15.20 -15.56 -8.77
CA ALA A 13 14.18 -15.75 -9.79
C ALA A 13 13.66 -14.36 -10.15
N GLN A 14 13.93 -13.91 -11.39
CA GLN A 14 13.26 -12.72 -11.88
C GLN A 14 11.76 -13.03 -11.85
N PRO A 15 10.92 -12.14 -11.29
CA PRO A 15 9.48 -12.34 -11.38
C PRO A 15 9.12 -12.32 -12.87
N GLN A 16 8.80 -13.48 -13.44
CA GLN A 16 8.13 -13.63 -14.74
C GLN A 16 6.64 -13.24 -14.62
N GLY A 17 6.33 -12.28 -13.77
CA GLY A 17 4.99 -11.74 -13.55
C GLY A 17 4.85 -10.45 -14.34
N ALA A 18 3.89 -10.44 -15.25
CA ALA A 18 3.64 -9.40 -16.23
C ALA A 18 3.77 -7.97 -15.67
N ARG A 19 4.50 -7.11 -16.39
CA ARG A 19 4.42 -5.63 -16.25
C ARG A 19 3.04 -5.08 -16.61
N ASN A 20 2.13 -5.94 -17.08
CA ASN A 20 0.82 -5.60 -17.61
C ASN A 20 -0.25 -6.25 -16.74
N ILE A 21 -1.24 -5.47 -16.32
CA ILE A 21 -2.46 -5.98 -15.69
C ILE A 21 -3.52 -5.99 -16.78
N TYR A 22 -4.01 -7.18 -17.14
CA TYR A 22 -5.11 -7.32 -18.09
C TYR A 22 -6.43 -7.27 -17.31
N ILE A 23 -7.32 -6.38 -17.73
CA ILE A 23 -8.62 -6.18 -17.08
C ILE A 23 -9.69 -6.42 -18.13
N GLN A 24 -10.63 -7.33 -17.85
CA GLN A 24 -11.77 -7.54 -18.72
C GLN A 24 -12.78 -6.40 -18.52
N VAL A 25 -12.93 -5.55 -19.53
CA VAL A 25 -13.92 -4.47 -19.56
C VAL A 25 -15.17 -5.00 -20.27
N ARG A 26 -16.35 -4.81 -19.66
CA ARG A 26 -17.63 -5.15 -20.33
C ARG A 26 -17.87 -4.18 -21.49
N SER A 27 -18.56 -4.62 -22.54
CA SER A 27 -18.78 -3.83 -23.77
C SER A 27 -19.38 -2.44 -23.55
N ASN A 28 -20.15 -2.25 -22.47
CA ASN A 28 -20.81 -0.98 -22.15
C ASN A 28 -20.12 -0.20 -21.01
N GLN A 29 -18.93 -0.61 -20.60
CA GLN A 29 -18.16 0.07 -19.56
C GLN A 29 -17.04 0.91 -20.16
N ASP A 30 -16.94 2.14 -19.68
CA ASP A 30 -15.87 3.06 -20.02
C ASP A 30 -14.51 2.54 -19.48
N PRO A 31 -13.53 2.26 -20.36
CA PRO A 31 -12.20 1.80 -19.97
C PRO A 31 -11.46 2.76 -19.02
N GLU A 32 -11.67 4.07 -19.12
CA GLU A 32 -11.00 5.06 -18.27
C GLU A 32 -11.50 4.97 -16.83
N ARG A 33 -12.82 4.80 -16.65
CA ARG A 33 -13.43 4.56 -15.34
C ARG A 33 -12.96 3.25 -14.72
N VAL A 34 -12.81 2.20 -15.53
CA VAL A 34 -12.29 0.92 -15.04
C VAL A 34 -10.84 1.05 -14.58
N THR A 35 -10.01 1.75 -15.36
CA THR A 35 -8.61 2.01 -15.00
C THR A 35 -8.50 2.82 -13.72
N SER A 36 -9.32 3.87 -13.58
CA SER A 36 -9.39 4.69 -12.37
C SER A 36 -9.80 3.87 -11.14
N ARG A 37 -10.76 2.95 -11.32
CA ARG A 37 -11.17 2.03 -10.26
C ARG A 37 -10.05 1.08 -9.86
N VAL A 38 -9.35 0.50 -10.83
CA VAL A 38 -8.21 -0.38 -10.54
C VAL A 38 -7.09 0.38 -9.81
N HIS A 39 -6.81 1.61 -10.23
CA HIS A 39 -5.87 2.47 -9.50
C HIS A 39 -6.32 2.76 -8.06
N GLY A 40 -7.63 2.96 -7.83
CA GLY A 40 -8.21 3.06 -6.49
C GLY A 40 -7.97 1.81 -5.65
N ILE A 41 -8.29 0.62 -6.19
CA ILE A 41 -8.09 -0.67 -5.51
C ILE A 41 -6.61 -0.88 -5.16
N MET A 42 -5.69 -0.62 -6.09
CA MET A 42 -4.25 -0.74 -5.85
C MET A 42 -3.75 0.18 -4.73
N ASN A 43 -4.38 1.35 -4.56
CA ASN A 43 -4.07 2.26 -3.46
C ASN A 43 -4.63 1.76 -2.14
N GLU A 44 -5.86 1.25 -2.11
CA GLU A 44 -6.50 0.66 -0.93
C GLU A 44 -5.74 -0.57 -0.42
N ASP A 45 -5.33 -1.45 -1.32
CA ASP A 45 -4.48 -2.63 -1.03
C ASP A 45 -3.05 -2.25 -0.62
N GLY A 46 -2.68 -0.97 -0.75
CA GLY A 46 -1.36 -0.46 -0.38
C GLY A 46 -0.23 -0.91 -1.32
N VAL A 47 -0.56 -1.37 -2.54
CA VAL A 47 0.41 -1.84 -3.54
C VAL A 47 1.40 -0.73 -3.86
N LEU A 48 0.92 0.47 -4.20
CA LEU A 48 1.78 1.61 -4.57
C LEU A 48 2.69 2.04 -3.40
N LYS A 49 2.15 2.06 -2.17
CA LYS A 49 2.94 2.34 -0.96
C LYS A 49 4.04 1.30 -0.75
N SER A 50 3.74 0.02 -0.96
CA SER A 50 4.71 -1.06 -0.81
C SER A 50 5.84 -0.98 -1.85
N LEU A 51 5.51 -0.60 -3.09
CA LEU A 51 6.49 -0.42 -4.17
C LEU A 51 7.44 0.74 -3.86
N ALA A 52 6.92 1.87 -3.39
CA ALA A 52 7.73 3.02 -2.99
C ALA A 52 8.72 2.66 -1.88
N LEU A 53 8.30 1.89 -0.87
CA LEU A 53 9.15 1.46 0.24
C LEU A 53 10.19 0.40 -0.13
N LYS A 54 9.95 -0.39 -1.18
CA LYS A 54 10.89 -1.40 -1.68
C LYS A 54 11.98 -0.81 -2.57
N ARG A 55 11.81 0.43 -3.06
CA ARG A 55 12.77 1.09 -3.94
C ARG A 55 14.15 1.30 -3.29
N PHE A 56 14.19 1.51 -1.97
CA PHE A 56 15.42 1.74 -1.22
C PHE A 56 15.47 0.89 0.03
N HIS A 57 16.67 0.49 0.45
CA HIS A 57 16.84 -0.24 1.71
C HIS A 57 16.58 0.68 2.91
N GLU A 58 15.65 0.26 3.78
CA GLU A 58 15.36 0.91 5.06
C GLU A 58 15.93 0.07 6.22
N LYS A 59 16.85 0.65 7.01
CA LYS A 59 17.39 0.01 8.22
C LYS A 59 16.25 -0.38 9.16
N GLY A 60 16.32 -1.58 9.76
CA GLY A 60 15.25 -2.13 10.61
C GLY A 60 14.78 -1.20 11.74
N ALA A 61 15.69 -0.49 12.41
CA ALA A 61 15.33 0.48 13.46
C ALA A 61 14.53 1.68 12.91
N ARG A 62 14.91 2.20 11.74
CA ARG A 62 14.17 3.28 11.06
C ARG A 62 12.78 2.81 10.64
N ARG A 63 12.69 1.58 10.12
CA ARG A 63 11.41 0.94 9.77
C ARG A 63 10.46 0.82 10.97
N ARG A 64 10.97 0.45 12.15
CA ARG A 64 10.17 0.37 13.38
C ARG A 64 9.66 1.75 13.81
N LYS A 65 10.53 2.76 13.81
CA LYS A 65 10.17 4.15 14.14
C LYS A 65 9.07 4.67 13.21
N ARG A 66 9.25 4.55 11.89
CA ARG A 66 8.25 4.95 10.89
C ARG A 66 6.91 4.25 11.10
N LYS A 67 6.91 2.92 11.31
CA LYS A 67 5.67 2.16 11.55
C LYS A 67 4.91 2.65 12.78
N MET A 68 5.62 2.97 13.86
CA MET A 68 5.04 3.52 15.08
C MET A 68 4.43 4.90 14.81
N GLU A 69 5.16 5.81 14.16
CA GLU A 69 4.67 7.15 13.79
C GLU A 69 3.43 7.06 12.88
N GLU A 70 3.46 6.21 11.86
CA GLU A 70 2.30 5.95 10.99
C GLU A 70 1.09 5.39 11.77
N GLN A 71 1.32 4.60 12.82
CA GLN A 71 0.25 4.10 13.68
C GLN A 71 -0.33 5.20 14.57
N THR A 72 0.53 6.06 15.13
CA THR A 72 0.11 7.22 15.93
C THR A 72 -0.74 8.17 15.10
N ILE A 73 -0.29 8.52 13.89
CA ILE A 73 -1.06 9.38 12.97
C ILE A 73 -2.42 8.76 12.66
N ARG A 74 -2.47 7.44 12.36
CA ARG A 74 -3.75 6.74 12.12
C ARG A 74 -4.68 6.77 13.33
N HIS A 75 -4.15 6.62 14.54
CA HIS A 75 -4.95 6.67 15.76
C HIS A 75 -5.51 8.08 16.00
N VAL A 76 -4.68 9.11 15.84
CA VAL A 76 -5.10 10.51 15.96
C VAL A 76 -6.17 10.85 14.93
N ASN A 77 -5.98 10.48 13.66
CA ASN A 77 -6.96 10.74 12.60
C ASN A 77 -8.31 10.07 12.88
N ARG A 78 -8.31 8.83 13.40
CA ARG A 78 -9.54 8.14 13.81
C ARG A 78 -10.26 8.90 14.94
N ARG A 79 -9.51 9.39 15.93
CA ARG A 79 -10.06 10.15 17.05
C ARG A 79 -10.63 11.51 16.59
N ILE A 80 -9.94 12.21 15.71
CA ILE A 80 -10.43 13.47 15.14
C ILE A 80 -11.71 13.21 14.34
N GLY A 81 -11.72 12.17 13.50
CA GLY A 81 -12.91 11.78 12.73
C GLY A 81 -14.12 11.51 13.63
N SER A 82 -13.94 10.75 14.71
CA SER A 82 -15.05 10.47 15.65
C SER A 82 -15.52 11.72 16.40
N MET A 83 -14.62 12.66 16.73
CA MET A 83 -14.98 13.95 17.31
C MET A 83 -15.80 14.80 16.34
N ILE A 84 -15.41 14.85 15.07
CA ILE A 84 -16.15 15.56 14.02
C ILE A 84 -17.54 14.96 13.87
N ASP A 85 -17.65 13.63 13.76
CA ASP A 85 -18.92 12.94 13.65
C ASP A 85 -19.83 13.20 14.86
N PHE A 86 -19.26 13.23 16.05
CA PHE A 86 -20.00 13.57 17.27
C PHE A 86 -20.56 14.99 17.22
N ILE A 87 -19.74 15.98 16.84
CA ILE A 87 -20.16 17.38 16.70
C ILE A 87 -21.26 17.51 15.65
N LEU A 88 -21.10 16.87 14.49
CA LEU A 88 -22.09 16.90 13.41
C LEU A 88 -23.42 16.28 13.82
N LYS A 89 -23.39 15.15 14.54
CA LYS A 89 -24.59 14.51 15.10
C LYS A 89 -25.29 15.40 16.12
N ARG A 90 -24.52 16.03 17.01
CA ARG A 90 -25.05 16.95 18.04
C ARG A 90 -25.73 18.17 17.41
N LYS A 91 -25.06 18.79 16.43
CA LYS A 91 -25.63 19.91 15.65
C LYS A 91 -26.93 19.52 14.94
N LYS A 92 -26.97 18.32 14.31
CA LYS A 92 -28.19 17.82 13.63
C LYS A 92 -29.35 17.58 14.61
N ALA A 93 -29.04 17.18 15.84
CA ALA A 93 -30.03 16.96 16.90
C ALA A 93 -30.55 18.26 17.55
N GLY A 94 -30.08 19.44 17.11
CA GLY A 94 -30.54 20.73 17.60
C GLY A 94 -29.88 21.20 18.90
N PHE A 95 -28.74 20.61 19.26
CA PHE A 95 -27.88 21.06 20.37
C PHE A 95 -26.73 21.94 19.88
#